data_AF-A0A957TUA9-F1
#
_entry.id   AF-A0A957TUA9-F1
#
_cell.length_a   1.000
_cell.length_b   1.000
_cell.length_c   1.000
_cell.angle_alpha   90.00
_cell.angle_beta   90.00
_cell.angle_gamma   90.00
#
_symmetry.space_group_name_H-M   'P 1'
#
loop_
_entity.id
_entity.type
_entity.pdbx_description
1 polymer ?
#
loop_
_entity_poly.entity_id
_entity_poly.type
_entity_poly.pdbx_seq_one_letter_code
_entity_poly.pdbx_strand_id
1 'polypeptide(L)'
;IYANSQINTRLRLAYAYETTYNTSGRQSRDLDRLTYSYDGYMEEVHELRNTYGADLVSLWVEGGDYCGIAWIRSTEAFAFSVMDRWCAENTVTFAHELGHNFGARHDWYVDGYVDTPSYNKGVVDLTGRWISVMSYFSKCSAAGVNCQEIPYFSNPNVLYNGRPTGVRAGTSTACSAYNLNNPACDAENYRVHNERAYAVANFRQSRQGVDLLLSNVDLVDPVQAGDEIVYQLTVNNIGVDAAANVIVTDQLPNGTTFVGTSNSSACTHSNGTVTCRFGTLTGRASVAVNITVRTSSSTPSTVANQATVTTTSIDVNNSNNYAEQSTRVQNPNADTSMIFVSSTSNGWLGILPFADEDIVAFEETSQTWFMIVDASDIGIK
;
A
#
# COMPACT_ATOMS: atom_id res chain seq x y z
N ILE A 1 29.87 -2.07 6.58
CA ILE A 1 28.90 -2.75 7.48
C ILE A 1 28.78 -4.24 7.17
N TYR A 2 28.05 -4.65 6.11
CA TYR A 2 27.81 -6.07 5.79
C TYR A 2 29.09 -6.91 5.67
N ALA A 3 30.08 -6.43 4.90
CA ALA A 3 31.37 -7.11 4.76
C ALA A 3 32.14 -7.21 6.08
N ASN A 4 32.16 -6.12 6.87
CA ASN A 4 32.80 -6.08 8.19
C ASN A 4 32.24 -7.15 9.13
N SER A 5 30.94 -7.42 9.05
CA SER A 5 30.24 -8.41 9.88
C SER A 5 30.19 -9.82 9.30
N GLN A 6 30.88 -10.11 8.20
CA GLN A 6 30.81 -11.40 7.49
C GLN A 6 29.38 -11.80 7.10
N ILE A 7 28.58 -10.81 6.68
CA ILE A 7 27.26 -11.04 6.10
C ILE A 7 27.41 -11.27 4.60
N ASN A 8 26.81 -12.36 4.12
CA ASN A 8 26.90 -12.80 2.72
C ASN A 8 25.95 -12.01 1.80
N THR A 9 24.88 -11.44 2.35
CA THR A 9 23.95 -10.58 1.62
C THR A 9 24.69 -9.46 0.88
N ARG A 10 24.26 -9.20 -0.35
CA ARG A 10 24.70 -8.07 -1.17
C ARG A 10 23.46 -7.26 -1.56
N LEU A 11 23.60 -5.94 -1.48
CA LEU A 11 22.56 -5.02 -1.90
C LEU A 11 22.89 -4.55 -3.31
N ARG A 12 21.87 -4.53 -4.18
CA ARG A 12 21.95 -3.97 -5.52
C ARG A 12 20.82 -2.96 -5.64
N LEU A 13 21.13 -1.72 -5.98
CA LEU A 13 20.11 -0.75 -6.33
C LEU A 13 19.42 -1.22 -7.62
N ALA A 14 18.14 -1.57 -7.51
CA ALA A 14 17.34 -2.01 -8.65
C ALA A 14 16.83 -0.81 -9.46
N TYR A 15 16.32 0.20 -8.76
CA TYR A 15 15.78 1.43 -9.32
C TYR A 15 15.73 2.52 -8.24
N ALA A 16 15.78 3.78 -8.66
CA ALA A 16 15.58 4.94 -7.80
C ALA A 16 14.85 6.03 -8.60
N TYR A 17 13.92 6.71 -7.96
CA TYR A 17 13.21 7.86 -8.51
C TYR A 17 12.79 8.79 -7.38
N GLU A 18 12.44 10.03 -7.74
CA GLU A 18 11.84 11.00 -6.83
C GLU A 18 10.31 10.92 -6.98
N THR A 19 9.60 10.66 -5.88
CA THR A 19 8.13 10.60 -5.87
C THR A 19 7.52 11.98 -5.64
N THR A 20 6.31 12.21 -6.16
CA THR A 20 5.52 13.42 -5.87
C THR A 20 4.81 13.35 -4.52
N TYR A 21 4.96 12.25 -3.77
CA TYR A 21 4.38 12.08 -2.45
C TYR A 21 4.86 13.16 -1.47
N ASN A 22 3.91 13.83 -0.83
CA ASN A 22 4.21 14.78 0.25
C ASN A 22 4.26 14.04 1.59
N THR A 23 5.44 14.06 2.22
CA THR A 23 5.71 13.35 3.48
C THR A 23 4.78 13.82 4.59
N SER A 24 4.30 12.89 5.42
CA SER A 24 3.34 13.22 6.48
C SER A 24 3.98 13.87 7.71
N GLY A 25 5.31 13.86 7.80
CA GLY A 25 6.08 14.26 8.98
C GLY A 25 6.04 13.23 10.12
N ARG A 26 5.41 12.06 9.91
CA ARG A 26 5.38 10.93 10.84
C ARG A 26 5.73 9.65 10.10
N GLN A 27 6.92 9.13 10.34
CA GLN A 27 7.45 8.05 9.51
C GLN A 27 6.67 6.74 9.65
N SER A 28 5.98 6.51 10.78
CA SER A 28 5.08 5.36 10.89
C SER A 28 3.92 5.43 9.89
N ARG A 29 3.36 6.63 9.68
CA ARG A 29 2.29 6.85 8.69
C ARG A 29 2.83 6.80 7.27
N ASP A 30 4.04 7.32 7.05
CA ASP A 30 4.71 7.21 5.75
C ASP A 30 5.04 5.74 5.42
N LEU A 31 5.40 4.93 6.41
CA LEU A 31 5.65 3.50 6.24
C LEU A 31 4.36 2.76 5.89
N ASP A 32 3.25 3.05 6.56
CA ASP A 32 1.94 2.46 6.23
C ASP A 32 1.55 2.79 4.78
N ARG A 33 1.65 4.07 4.38
CA ARG A 33 1.36 4.53 3.01
C ARG A 33 2.29 3.95 1.95
N LEU A 34 3.53 3.64 2.31
CA LEU A 34 4.47 2.96 1.42
C LEU A 34 4.16 1.46 1.29
N THR A 35 3.49 0.88 2.29
CA THR A 35 3.29 -0.56 2.42
C THR A 35 2.00 -1.04 1.79
N TYR A 36 0.92 -0.28 1.93
CA TYR A 36 -0.41 -0.67 1.45
C TYR A 36 -0.71 -0.03 0.10
N SER A 37 -1.29 -0.83 -0.80
CA SER A 37 -1.83 -0.36 -2.08
C SER A 37 -3.31 -0.02 -1.97
N TYR A 38 -3.81 0.80 -2.89
CA TYR A 38 -5.18 1.31 -3.01
C TYR A 38 -5.60 2.23 -1.85
N ASP A 39 -4.65 2.89 -1.20
CA ASP A 39 -4.91 3.89 -0.16
C ASP A 39 -4.79 5.34 -0.67
N GLY A 40 -4.42 5.50 -1.94
CA GLY A 40 -4.28 6.77 -2.64
C GLY A 40 -2.89 7.41 -2.51
N TYR A 41 -1.90 6.71 -1.96
CA TYR A 41 -0.54 7.21 -1.77
C TYR A 41 0.49 6.27 -2.37
N MET A 42 1.43 6.83 -3.16
CA MET A 42 2.59 6.10 -3.68
C MET A 42 2.24 4.78 -4.41
N GLU A 43 1.06 4.70 -5.01
CA GLU A 43 0.57 3.48 -5.68
C GLU A 43 1.54 2.99 -6.76
N GLU A 44 2.24 3.92 -7.41
CA GLU A 44 3.25 3.62 -8.41
C GLU A 44 4.43 2.81 -7.87
N VAL A 45 4.73 2.89 -6.55
CA VAL A 45 5.85 2.17 -5.93
C VAL A 45 5.70 0.66 -6.09
N HIS A 46 4.47 0.14 -5.96
CA HIS A 46 4.23 -1.30 -6.07
C HIS A 46 4.45 -1.80 -7.51
N GLU A 47 4.04 -1.02 -8.51
CA GLU A 47 4.29 -1.31 -9.92
C GLU A 47 5.79 -1.24 -10.25
N LEU A 48 6.48 -0.19 -9.78
CA LEU A 48 7.92 -0.01 -9.99
C LEU A 48 8.73 -1.11 -9.30
N ARG A 49 8.37 -1.48 -8.07
CA ARG A 49 8.98 -2.60 -7.33
C ARG A 49 8.89 -3.90 -8.12
N ASN A 50 7.73 -4.16 -8.74
CA ASN A 50 7.52 -5.34 -9.58
C ASN A 50 8.29 -5.27 -10.90
N THR A 51 8.30 -4.11 -11.55
CA THR A 51 8.92 -3.86 -12.85
C THR A 51 10.43 -4.03 -12.80
N TYR A 52 11.08 -3.34 -11.86
CA TYR A 52 12.55 -3.37 -11.73
C TYR A 52 13.04 -4.53 -10.90
N GLY A 53 12.11 -5.18 -10.23
CA GLY A 53 12.43 -6.29 -9.39
C GLY A 53 13.23 -5.85 -8.16
N ALA A 54 12.61 -5.07 -7.30
CA ALA A 54 13.15 -4.71 -5.99
C ALA A 54 12.59 -5.63 -4.89
N ASP A 55 13.47 -6.33 -4.18
CA ASP A 55 13.08 -7.21 -3.08
C ASP A 55 12.70 -6.43 -1.82
N LEU A 56 13.37 -5.30 -1.60
CA LEU A 56 13.13 -4.35 -0.52
C LEU A 56 12.92 -2.98 -1.14
N VAL A 57 12.05 -2.18 -0.52
CA VAL A 57 11.80 -0.78 -0.91
C VAL A 57 12.07 0.11 0.29
N SER A 58 12.65 1.27 0.01
CA SER A 58 13.02 2.26 1.02
C SER A 58 12.61 3.64 0.55
N LEU A 59 11.80 4.34 1.34
CA LEU A 59 11.45 5.74 1.12
C LEU A 59 12.40 6.61 1.94
N TRP A 60 13.01 7.58 1.28
CA TRP A 60 13.94 8.52 1.89
C TRP A 60 13.25 9.88 1.98
N VAL A 61 13.06 10.38 3.20
CA VAL A 61 12.31 11.61 3.49
C VAL A 61 13.25 12.73 3.95
N GLU A 62 12.83 13.98 3.76
CA GLU A 62 13.53 15.16 4.26
C GLU A 62 12.98 15.55 5.64
N GLY A 63 13.52 14.94 6.71
CA GLY A 63 13.04 15.14 8.07
C GLY A 63 11.93 14.17 8.49
N GLY A 64 11.90 13.85 9.79
CA GLY A 64 10.93 12.95 10.40
C GLY A 64 11.03 12.91 11.92
N ASP A 65 10.18 12.13 12.56
CA ASP A 65 10.15 11.93 14.02
C ASP A 65 11.22 10.95 14.54
N TYR A 66 11.86 10.20 13.64
CA TYR A 66 12.97 9.26 13.86
C TYR A 66 14.03 9.38 12.75
N CYS A 67 15.17 8.73 12.92
CA CYS A 67 16.10 8.52 11.79
C CYS A 67 15.56 7.50 10.79
N GLY A 68 14.76 6.53 11.24
CA GLY A 68 14.14 5.53 10.37
C GLY A 68 13.17 4.63 11.10
N ILE A 69 12.37 3.91 10.31
CA ILE A 69 11.45 2.88 10.75
C ILE A 69 11.30 1.82 9.65
N ALA A 70 11.17 0.56 10.05
CA ALA A 70 10.99 -0.55 9.13
C ALA A 70 10.18 -1.67 9.77
N TRP A 71 9.52 -2.44 8.92
CA TRP A 71 8.90 -3.70 9.34
C TRP A 71 9.96 -4.72 9.75
N ILE A 72 9.73 -5.43 10.86
CA ILE A 72 10.64 -6.45 11.35
C ILE A 72 10.30 -7.81 10.74
N ARG A 73 11.31 -8.54 10.26
CA ARG A 73 11.20 -9.89 9.71
C ARG A 73 10.17 -9.96 8.57
N SER A 74 10.34 -9.05 7.62
CA SER A 74 9.39 -8.78 6.54
C SER A 74 9.02 -10.03 5.71
N THR A 75 7.85 -9.97 5.09
CA THR A 75 7.47 -10.78 3.92
C THR A 75 7.53 -9.89 2.67
N GLU A 76 7.18 -10.43 1.49
CA GLU A 76 7.03 -9.61 0.27
C GLU A 76 6.16 -8.37 0.54
N ALA A 77 4.98 -8.57 1.14
CA ALA A 77 4.01 -7.50 1.40
C ALA A 77 4.48 -6.44 2.40
N PHE A 78 5.48 -6.73 3.24
CA PHE A 78 5.94 -5.83 4.31
C PHE A 78 7.44 -5.48 4.19
N ALA A 79 8.03 -5.65 3.01
CA ALA A 79 9.47 -5.43 2.78
C ALA A 79 9.81 -3.95 2.51
N PHE A 80 9.37 -3.10 3.44
CA PHE A 80 9.42 -1.64 3.33
C PHE A 80 10.13 -1.01 4.53
N SER A 81 10.76 0.13 4.28
CA SER A 81 11.40 0.98 5.28
C SER A 81 11.25 2.45 4.90
N VAL A 82 11.22 3.32 5.90
CA VAL A 82 11.27 4.78 5.72
C VAL A 82 12.42 5.31 6.54
N MET A 83 13.19 6.24 5.98
CA MET A 83 14.33 6.85 6.67
C MET A 83 14.47 8.32 6.36
N ASP A 84 14.93 9.08 7.34
CA ASP A 84 15.45 10.41 7.12
C ASP A 84 16.71 10.33 6.24
N ARG A 85 16.75 11.11 5.15
CA ARG A 85 17.85 11.07 4.17
C ARG A 85 19.19 11.42 4.80
N TRP A 86 19.23 12.43 5.67
CA TRP A 86 20.49 12.80 6.32
C TRP A 86 21.01 11.67 7.20
N CYS A 87 20.15 11.02 7.99
CA CYS A 87 20.54 9.84 8.77
C CYS A 87 21.02 8.69 7.85
N ALA A 88 20.28 8.41 6.76
CA ALA A 88 20.64 7.34 5.83
C ALA A 88 22.02 7.52 5.18
N GLU A 89 22.40 8.76 4.86
CA GLU A 89 23.68 9.11 4.24
C GLU A 89 24.85 9.18 5.23
N ASN A 90 24.59 9.61 6.46
CA ASN A 90 25.65 10.02 7.40
C ASN A 90 25.84 9.09 8.60
N THR A 91 24.96 8.10 8.79
CA THR A 91 25.03 7.15 9.93
C THR A 91 24.86 5.70 9.46
N VAL A 92 24.68 4.76 10.40
CA VAL A 92 24.34 3.37 10.07
C VAL A 92 22.86 3.14 9.79
N THR A 93 22.01 4.18 9.80
CA THR A 93 20.54 4.08 9.74
C THR A 93 20.05 3.23 8.57
N PHE A 94 20.58 3.40 7.36
CA PHE A 94 20.17 2.57 6.22
C PHE A 94 20.38 1.07 6.50
N ALA A 95 21.52 0.71 7.09
CA ALA A 95 21.77 -0.68 7.48
C ALA A 95 20.88 -1.11 8.66
N HIS A 96 20.63 -0.23 9.63
CA HIS A 96 19.76 -0.51 10.77
C HIS A 96 18.35 -0.91 10.33
N GLU A 97 17.72 -0.10 9.48
CA GLU A 97 16.36 -0.35 9.00
C GLU A 97 16.27 -1.59 8.10
N LEU A 98 17.28 -1.81 7.25
CA LEU A 98 17.37 -3.08 6.52
C LEU A 98 17.60 -4.26 7.48
N GLY A 99 18.31 -4.07 8.58
CA GLY A 99 18.43 -5.03 9.66
C GLY A 99 17.06 -5.51 10.15
N HIS A 100 16.15 -4.57 10.42
CA HIS A 100 14.78 -4.88 10.77
C HIS A 100 14.06 -5.69 9.68
N ASN A 101 14.13 -5.29 8.41
CA ASN A 101 13.49 -6.08 7.33
C ASN A 101 13.99 -7.54 7.27
N PHE A 102 15.26 -7.78 7.59
CA PHE A 102 15.81 -9.13 7.69
C PHE A 102 15.42 -9.86 8.99
N GLY A 103 14.94 -9.15 10.01
CA GLY A 103 14.46 -9.71 11.28
C GLY A 103 15.35 -9.41 12.48
N ALA A 104 16.34 -8.53 12.33
CA ALA A 104 17.11 -8.02 13.45
C ALA A 104 16.25 -7.10 14.33
N ARG A 105 16.61 -7.07 15.61
CA ARG A 105 16.00 -6.28 16.67
C ARG A 105 17.11 -5.58 17.45
N HIS A 106 16.69 -4.61 18.24
CA HIS A 106 17.60 -3.81 19.04
C HIS A 106 18.33 -4.65 20.11
N ASP A 107 19.33 -4.08 20.75
CA ASP A 107 20.03 -4.75 21.84
C ASP A 107 19.12 -5.00 23.05
N TRP A 108 19.47 -6.01 23.86
CA TRP A 108 18.69 -6.44 25.01
C TRP A 108 18.39 -5.36 26.05
N TYR A 109 19.17 -4.27 26.11
CA TYR A 109 18.93 -3.22 27.10
C TYR A 109 17.72 -2.37 26.72
N VAL A 110 17.48 -2.11 25.44
CA VAL A 110 16.31 -1.33 24.97
C VAL A 110 15.16 -2.21 24.51
N ASP A 111 15.45 -3.43 24.01
CA ASP A 111 14.44 -4.41 23.61
C ASP A 111 14.64 -5.73 24.36
N GLY A 112 13.92 -5.87 25.48
CA GLY A 112 13.90 -7.08 26.29
C GLY A 112 12.99 -8.20 25.76
N TYR A 113 12.33 -8.01 24.61
CA TYR A 113 11.45 -9.03 24.03
C TYR A 113 12.26 -10.24 23.55
N VAL A 114 11.90 -11.43 24.02
CA VAL A 114 12.52 -12.68 23.57
C VAL A 114 11.78 -13.16 22.33
N ASP A 115 12.42 -13.02 21.17
CA ASP A 115 11.87 -13.43 19.87
C ASP A 115 12.37 -14.81 19.44
N THR A 116 11.82 -15.35 18.34
CA THR A 116 12.36 -16.51 17.64
C THR A 116 12.88 -16.10 16.25
N PRO A 117 14.20 -16.18 16.00
CA PRO A 117 15.25 -16.62 16.93
C PRO A 117 15.63 -15.56 17.98
N SER A 118 16.05 -16.00 19.18
CA SER A 118 16.42 -15.12 20.30
C SER A 118 17.68 -14.29 20.07
N TYR A 119 18.56 -14.78 19.19
CA TYR A 119 19.85 -14.15 18.89
C TYR A 119 19.72 -12.96 17.92
N ASN A 120 18.52 -12.55 17.54
CA ASN A 120 18.30 -11.47 16.59
C ASN A 120 18.59 -10.06 17.14
N LYS A 121 19.54 -9.91 18.05
CA LYS A 121 19.76 -8.70 18.84
C LYS A 121 21.09 -8.03 18.50
N GLY A 122 21.14 -6.71 18.65
CA GLY A 122 22.40 -5.98 18.69
C GLY A 122 23.17 -6.24 20.00
N VAL A 123 24.40 -5.73 20.07
CA VAL A 123 25.24 -5.82 21.26
C VAL A 123 25.82 -4.46 21.64
N VAL A 124 25.94 -4.24 22.95
CA VAL A 124 26.63 -3.10 23.56
C VAL A 124 27.76 -3.62 24.43
N ASP A 125 28.99 -3.19 24.16
CA ASP A 125 30.16 -3.52 24.97
C ASP A 125 30.62 -2.30 25.78
N LEU A 126 30.30 -2.29 27.08
CA LEU A 126 30.65 -1.21 28.00
C LEU A 126 32.16 -1.12 28.28
N THR A 127 32.90 -2.24 28.16
CA THR A 127 34.35 -2.24 28.37
C THR A 127 35.07 -1.73 27.14
N GLY A 128 34.65 -2.19 25.96
CA GLY A 128 35.15 -1.74 24.66
C GLY A 128 34.67 -0.33 24.28
N ARG A 129 33.63 0.18 24.96
CA ARG A 129 32.99 1.47 24.71
C ARG A 129 32.47 1.62 23.29
N TRP A 130 31.73 0.61 22.82
CA TRP A 130 31.10 0.64 21.51
C TRP A 130 29.73 -0.05 21.47
N ILE A 131 28.93 0.31 20.47
CA ILE A 131 27.62 -0.27 20.17
C ILE A 131 27.58 -0.78 18.73
N SER A 132 26.92 -1.91 18.49
CA SER A 132 26.68 -2.45 17.15
C SER A 132 25.58 -1.69 16.41
N VAL A 133 25.41 -1.96 15.11
CA VAL A 133 24.40 -1.30 14.25
C VAL A 133 22.98 -1.36 14.82
N MET A 134 22.59 -2.48 15.44
CA MET A 134 21.24 -2.66 16.00
C MET A 134 21.18 -2.32 17.48
N SER A 135 21.89 -1.29 17.93
CA SER A 135 22.00 -0.96 19.35
C SER A 135 21.87 0.53 19.59
N TYR A 136 21.48 0.91 20.81
CA TYR A 136 21.39 2.30 21.20
C TYR A 136 22.37 2.66 22.32
N PHE A 137 22.69 3.95 22.41
CA PHE A 137 23.57 4.47 23.45
C PHE A 137 22.98 4.36 24.87
N SER A 138 21.70 4.00 25.02
CA SER A 138 20.96 3.95 26.29
C SER A 138 21.69 3.17 27.39
N LYS A 139 22.25 1.99 27.07
CA LYS A 139 23.01 1.19 28.05
C LYS A 139 24.31 1.88 28.48
N CYS A 140 25.00 2.52 27.54
CA CYS A 140 26.22 3.27 27.81
C CYS A 140 25.94 4.49 28.69
N SER A 141 24.90 5.26 28.35
CA SER A 141 24.44 6.40 29.14
C SER A 141 24.07 6.00 30.56
N ALA A 142 23.31 4.90 30.73
CA ALA A 142 22.96 4.37 32.04
C ALA A 142 24.16 3.87 32.85
N ALA A 143 25.20 3.38 32.18
CA ALA A 143 26.47 2.98 32.80
C ALA A 143 27.42 4.17 33.04
N GLY A 144 27.06 5.40 32.65
CA GLY A 144 27.89 6.59 32.80
C GLY A 144 29.13 6.59 31.90
N VAL A 145 29.07 5.92 30.74
CA VAL A 145 30.17 5.85 29.78
C VAL A 145 29.74 6.32 28.40
N ASN A 146 30.66 6.92 27.65
CA ASN A 146 30.46 7.23 26.25
C ASN A 146 30.86 6.02 25.41
N CYS A 147 30.02 5.67 24.45
CA CYS A 147 30.29 4.63 23.47
C CYS A 147 30.35 5.23 22.06
N GLN A 148 31.06 4.54 21.16
CA GLN A 148 31.06 4.82 19.74
C GLN A 148 30.18 3.79 18.99
N GLU A 149 29.39 4.24 18.03
CA GLU A 149 28.73 3.33 17.08
C GLU A 149 29.75 2.78 16.08
N ILE A 150 29.82 1.45 15.95
CA ILE A 150 30.74 0.78 15.03
C ILE A 150 29.96 0.21 13.83
N PRO A 151 30.56 0.17 12.63
CA PRO A 151 29.88 -0.29 11.41
C PRO A 151 29.85 -1.82 11.33
N TYR A 152 29.35 -2.48 12.38
CA TYR A 152 29.23 -3.93 12.54
C TYR A 152 27.85 -4.29 13.07
N PHE A 153 27.14 -5.15 12.35
CA PHE A 153 26.12 -6.01 12.96
C PHE A 153 26.77 -7.02 13.90
N SER A 154 25.99 -7.49 14.88
CA SER A 154 26.49 -8.40 15.89
C SER A 154 26.94 -9.74 15.29
N ASN A 155 28.20 -10.10 15.53
CA ASN A 155 28.80 -11.38 15.12
C ASN A 155 29.89 -11.82 16.13
N PRO A 156 29.72 -12.95 16.84
CA PRO A 156 30.67 -13.43 17.83
C PRO A 156 32.00 -13.91 17.23
N ASN A 157 32.06 -14.17 15.92
CA ASN A 157 33.27 -14.62 15.22
C ASN A 157 34.10 -13.46 14.64
N VAL A 158 33.58 -12.23 14.71
CA VAL A 158 34.26 -11.02 14.24
C VAL A 158 34.72 -10.20 15.43
N LEU A 159 35.96 -9.75 15.42
CA LEU A 159 36.54 -8.93 16.47
C LEU A 159 36.60 -7.45 16.07
N TYR A 160 36.31 -6.57 17.01
CA TYR A 160 36.62 -5.14 16.94
C TYR A 160 37.52 -4.79 18.14
N ASN A 161 38.72 -4.29 17.87
CA ASN A 161 39.76 -4.02 18.88
C ASN A 161 40.00 -5.20 19.84
N GLY A 162 40.03 -6.42 19.29
CA GLY A 162 40.27 -7.67 20.04
C GLY A 162 39.06 -8.20 20.82
N ARG A 163 37.88 -7.56 20.72
CA ARG A 163 36.65 -7.97 21.42
C ARG A 163 35.60 -8.46 20.42
N PRO A 164 34.90 -9.58 20.68
CA PRO A 164 33.83 -10.05 19.81
C PRO A 164 32.75 -8.99 19.60
N THR A 165 32.31 -8.83 18.36
CA THR A 165 31.24 -7.89 18.00
C THR A 165 29.85 -8.45 18.26
N GLY A 166 29.72 -9.61 18.89
CA GLY A 166 28.45 -10.26 19.20
C GLY A 166 28.62 -11.35 20.27
N VAL A 167 27.52 -12.01 20.60
CA VAL A 167 27.46 -13.07 21.61
C VAL A 167 26.81 -14.28 20.98
N ARG A 168 27.39 -15.45 21.20
CA ARG A 168 26.95 -16.69 20.56
C ARG A 168 25.50 -17.04 20.95
N ALA A 169 24.70 -17.46 19.99
CA ALA A 169 23.35 -17.96 20.18
C ALA A 169 23.34 -19.16 21.13
N GLY A 170 22.39 -19.19 22.05
CA GLY A 170 22.32 -20.19 23.12
C GLY A 170 23.23 -19.91 24.32
N THR A 171 23.84 -18.72 24.41
CA THR A 171 24.57 -18.29 25.61
C THR A 171 23.60 -17.95 26.73
N SER A 172 22.64 -17.05 26.47
CA SER A 172 21.60 -16.71 27.43
C SER A 172 20.47 -15.90 26.77
N THR A 173 19.25 -16.25 27.14
CA THR A 173 18.04 -15.45 26.89
C THR A 173 17.48 -14.87 28.19
N ALA A 174 18.15 -15.08 29.33
CA ALA A 174 17.74 -14.56 30.64
C ALA A 174 18.16 -13.10 30.80
N CYS A 175 17.68 -12.26 29.88
CA CYS A 175 18.04 -10.85 29.78
C CYS A 175 16.79 -10.00 29.72
N SER A 176 16.83 -8.85 30.35
CA SER A 176 15.69 -7.93 30.43
C SER A 176 16.09 -6.51 30.03
N ALA A 177 15.10 -5.78 29.51
CA ALA A 177 15.27 -4.35 29.22
C ALA A 177 15.68 -3.60 30.49
N TYR A 178 16.49 -2.55 30.30
CA TYR A 178 16.97 -1.64 31.34
C TYR A 178 17.83 -2.28 32.44
N ASN A 179 18.28 -3.53 32.26
CA ASN A 179 19.15 -4.21 33.22
C ASN A 179 20.63 -4.10 32.83
N LEU A 180 21.40 -3.30 33.59
CA LEU A 180 22.85 -3.15 33.41
C LEU A 180 23.63 -4.42 33.73
N ASN A 181 23.07 -5.29 34.58
CA ASN A 181 23.69 -6.52 35.06
C ASN A 181 23.25 -7.76 34.26
N ASN A 182 22.69 -7.55 33.05
CA ASN A 182 22.40 -8.66 32.15
C ASN A 182 23.67 -9.52 31.94
N PRO A 183 23.53 -10.86 31.86
CA PRO A 183 24.64 -11.72 31.48
C PRO A 183 25.05 -11.47 30.01
N ALA A 184 25.99 -12.25 29.48
CA ALA A 184 26.21 -12.29 28.04
C ALA A 184 24.96 -12.86 27.35
N CYS A 185 24.17 -11.99 26.73
CA CYS A 185 22.90 -12.34 26.07
C CYS A 185 23.13 -12.58 24.58
N ASP A 186 22.38 -13.51 24.00
CA ASP A 186 22.46 -13.87 22.58
C ASP A 186 22.41 -12.64 21.65
N ALA A 187 23.37 -12.50 20.74
CA ALA A 187 23.46 -11.39 19.79
C ALA A 187 24.26 -11.80 18.54
N GLU A 188 23.55 -12.31 17.52
CA GLU A 188 24.09 -12.78 16.24
C GLU A 188 23.27 -12.27 15.04
N ASN A 189 23.16 -10.95 14.83
CA ASN A 189 22.44 -10.41 13.68
C ASN A 189 23.01 -10.88 12.33
N TYR A 190 24.31 -11.16 12.21
CA TYR A 190 24.86 -11.70 10.96
C TYR A 190 24.19 -13.01 10.54
N ARG A 191 23.85 -13.86 11.52
CA ARG A 191 23.18 -15.14 11.31
C ARG A 191 21.76 -14.92 10.82
N VAL A 192 21.02 -13.99 11.43
CA VAL A 192 19.68 -13.58 10.97
C VAL A 192 19.73 -13.14 9.51
N HIS A 193 20.66 -12.25 9.17
CA HIS A 193 20.81 -11.78 7.79
C HIS A 193 21.08 -12.94 6.81
N ASN A 194 21.99 -13.83 7.16
CA ASN A 194 22.38 -14.94 6.29
C ASN A 194 21.27 -15.99 6.15
N GLU A 195 20.58 -16.35 7.24
CA GLU A 195 19.46 -17.30 7.21
C GLU A 195 18.25 -16.74 6.45
N ARG A 196 18.03 -15.42 6.52
CA ARG A 196 16.93 -14.74 5.82
C ARG A 196 17.28 -14.28 4.41
N ALA A 197 18.56 -14.30 4.02
CA ALA A 197 19.02 -13.85 2.71
C ALA A 197 18.27 -14.50 1.56
N TYR A 198 18.09 -15.82 1.60
CA TYR A 198 17.34 -16.54 0.56
C TYR A 198 15.88 -16.10 0.52
N ALA A 199 15.21 -16.00 1.68
CA ALA A 199 13.81 -15.60 1.74
C ALA A 199 13.60 -14.18 1.20
N VAL A 200 14.46 -13.23 1.61
CA VAL A 200 14.38 -11.82 1.17
C VAL A 200 14.68 -11.69 -0.32
N ALA A 201 15.75 -12.32 -0.82
CA ALA A 201 16.08 -12.31 -2.25
C ALA A 201 15.00 -12.96 -3.14
N ASN A 202 14.05 -13.67 -2.51
CA ASN A 202 12.96 -14.38 -3.14
C ASN A 202 11.59 -13.81 -2.80
N PHE A 203 11.50 -12.62 -2.19
CA PHE A 203 10.23 -11.92 -2.03
C PHE A 203 9.52 -11.68 -3.36
N ARG A 204 10.22 -11.74 -4.49
CA ARG A 204 9.59 -11.73 -5.82
C ARG A 204 9.61 -13.08 -6.55
N GLN A 205 10.24 -14.12 -5.99
CA GLN A 205 10.12 -15.50 -6.48
C GLN A 205 8.88 -16.23 -5.94
N SER A 206 8.17 -15.65 -4.96
CA SER A 206 6.76 -16.00 -4.68
C SER A 206 5.87 -15.89 -5.92
N ARG A 207 6.34 -15.22 -6.99
CA ARG A 207 5.71 -15.14 -8.32
C ARG A 207 6.50 -15.88 -9.42
N GLN A 208 7.16 -17.00 -9.09
CA GLN A 208 7.46 -17.99 -10.12
C GLN A 208 6.15 -18.50 -10.72
N GLY A 209 6.10 -18.71 -12.03
CA GLY A 209 4.85 -18.99 -12.72
C GLY A 209 4.20 -17.73 -13.30
N VAL A 210 2.96 -17.92 -13.69
CA VAL A 210 2.05 -16.87 -14.15
C VAL A 210 1.32 -16.33 -12.94
N ASP A 211 1.20 -15.01 -12.84
CA ASP A 211 0.40 -14.31 -11.83
C ASP A 211 -0.23 -13.13 -12.55
N LEU A 212 -1.53 -13.18 -12.83
CA LEU A 212 -2.25 -12.07 -13.43
C LEU A 212 -2.84 -11.18 -12.33
N LEU A 213 -2.81 -9.87 -12.56
CA LEU A 213 -3.48 -8.86 -11.73
C LEU A 213 -4.31 -7.97 -12.63
N LEU A 214 -5.59 -7.85 -12.30
CA LEU A 214 -6.50 -6.95 -12.97
C LEU A 214 -6.74 -5.69 -12.12
N SER A 215 -6.67 -4.52 -12.75
CA SER A 215 -7.20 -3.27 -12.19
C SER A 215 -8.29 -2.70 -13.11
N ASN A 216 -9.22 -1.98 -12.51
CA ASN A 216 -10.35 -1.32 -13.16
C ASN A 216 -10.49 0.07 -12.55
N VAL A 217 -10.37 1.12 -13.35
CA VAL A 217 -10.52 2.50 -12.91
C VAL A 217 -11.42 3.25 -13.88
N ASP A 218 -12.23 4.18 -13.39
CA ASP A 218 -12.87 5.16 -14.23
C ASP A 218 -11.96 6.38 -14.41
N LEU A 219 -12.00 6.97 -15.60
CA LEU A 219 -11.16 8.13 -15.89
C LEU A 219 -11.79 9.45 -15.42
N VAL A 220 -13.10 9.44 -15.13
CA VAL A 220 -13.87 10.59 -14.66
C VAL A 220 -14.93 10.11 -13.65
N ASP A 221 -14.91 10.67 -12.45
CA ASP A 221 -15.90 10.45 -11.40
C ASP A 221 -16.10 11.76 -10.59
N PRO A 222 -17.32 12.33 -10.48
CA PRO A 222 -18.58 11.85 -11.04
C PRO A 222 -18.75 12.15 -12.54
N VAL A 223 -19.61 11.39 -13.20
CA VAL A 223 -20.08 11.62 -14.58
C VAL A 223 -21.49 12.20 -14.58
N GLN A 224 -21.85 13.05 -15.56
CA GLN A 224 -23.24 13.50 -15.73
C GLN A 224 -24.08 12.46 -16.47
N ALA A 225 -25.36 12.36 -16.14
CA ALA A 225 -26.30 11.51 -16.85
C ALA A 225 -26.42 11.97 -18.32
N GLY A 226 -26.17 11.04 -19.25
CA GLY A 226 -26.09 11.31 -20.69
C GLY A 226 -24.65 11.28 -21.24
N ASP A 227 -23.65 11.49 -20.38
CA ASP A 227 -22.23 11.44 -20.76
C ASP A 227 -21.69 10.01 -20.75
N GLU A 228 -20.46 9.87 -21.29
CA GLU A 228 -19.75 8.61 -21.36
C GLU A 228 -18.89 8.37 -20.12
N ILE A 229 -18.90 7.13 -19.63
CA ILE A 229 -17.93 6.61 -18.68
C ILE A 229 -16.88 5.84 -19.47
N VAL A 230 -15.61 6.09 -19.17
CA VAL A 230 -14.47 5.33 -19.72
C VAL A 230 -13.84 4.54 -18.59
N TYR A 231 -14.02 3.21 -18.63
CA TYR A 231 -13.36 2.27 -17.74
C TYR A 231 -12.04 1.83 -18.37
N GLN A 232 -10.92 2.07 -17.69
CA GLN A 232 -9.61 1.56 -18.07
C GLN A 232 -9.33 0.26 -17.30
N LEU A 233 -9.35 -0.86 -18.02
CA LEU A 233 -8.94 -2.15 -17.50
C LEU A 233 -7.47 -2.38 -17.82
N THR A 234 -6.67 -2.71 -16.81
CA THR A 234 -5.26 -3.06 -17.01
C THR A 234 -4.97 -4.45 -16.46
N VAL A 235 -4.45 -5.33 -17.31
CA VAL A 235 -3.96 -6.65 -16.92
C VAL A 235 -2.44 -6.59 -16.84
N ASN A 236 -1.91 -6.97 -15.68
CA ASN A 236 -0.49 -7.12 -15.45
C ASN A 236 -0.16 -8.60 -15.25
N ASN A 237 0.78 -9.14 -16.03
CA ASN A 237 1.42 -10.41 -15.66
C ASN A 237 2.60 -10.12 -14.74
N ILE A 238 2.30 -10.06 -13.45
CA ILE A 238 3.21 -9.80 -12.33
C ILE A 238 4.07 -11.04 -12.00
N GLY A 239 3.81 -12.18 -12.65
CA GLY A 239 4.67 -13.35 -12.69
C GLY A 239 5.89 -13.19 -13.60
N VAL A 240 6.76 -14.19 -13.59
CA VAL A 240 7.94 -14.24 -14.49
C VAL A 240 7.70 -15.08 -15.75
N ASP A 241 6.73 -15.99 -15.71
CA ASP A 241 6.41 -16.86 -16.84
C ASP A 241 5.34 -16.24 -17.74
N ALA A 242 5.29 -16.65 -19.00
CA ALA A 242 4.29 -16.16 -19.95
C ALA A 242 2.90 -16.76 -19.68
N ALA A 243 1.89 -15.90 -19.57
CA ALA A 243 0.48 -16.27 -19.48
C ALA A 243 -0.09 -16.54 -20.86
N ALA A 244 -0.60 -17.73 -21.12
CA ALA A 244 -1.19 -18.10 -22.41
C ALA A 244 -2.71 -17.90 -22.40
N ASN A 245 -3.25 -17.37 -23.50
CA ASN A 245 -4.69 -17.12 -23.69
C ASN A 245 -5.28 -16.23 -22.58
N VAL A 246 -4.69 -15.05 -22.38
CA VAL A 246 -5.22 -14.01 -21.49
C VAL A 246 -6.51 -13.45 -22.06
N ILE A 247 -7.60 -13.56 -21.28
CA ILE A 247 -8.94 -13.11 -21.64
C ILE A 247 -9.50 -12.28 -20.50
N VAL A 248 -9.89 -11.04 -20.81
CA VAL A 248 -10.65 -10.17 -19.91
C VAL A 248 -12.13 -10.28 -20.24
N THR A 249 -12.96 -10.47 -19.23
CA THR A 249 -14.43 -10.44 -19.33
C THR A 249 -14.95 -9.36 -18.40
N ASP A 250 -15.64 -8.38 -18.97
CA ASP A 250 -16.21 -7.23 -18.27
C ASP A 250 -17.74 -7.27 -18.43
N GLN A 251 -18.45 -7.21 -17.30
CA GLN A 251 -19.89 -7.08 -17.25
C GLN A 251 -20.25 -5.61 -17.11
N LEU A 252 -20.82 -5.04 -18.19
CA LEU A 252 -21.14 -3.63 -18.24
C LEU A 252 -22.20 -3.29 -17.19
N PRO A 253 -22.11 -2.12 -16.54
CA PRO A 253 -23.07 -1.76 -15.50
C PRO A 253 -24.50 -1.64 -16.05
N ASN A 254 -25.47 -2.13 -15.27
CA ASN A 254 -26.89 -2.00 -15.61
C ASN A 254 -27.28 -0.52 -15.78
N GLY A 255 -28.11 -0.25 -16.79
CA GLY A 255 -28.55 1.12 -17.09
C GLY A 255 -27.55 1.93 -17.91
N THR A 256 -26.45 1.32 -18.39
CA THR A 256 -25.53 1.93 -19.37
C THR A 256 -25.67 1.29 -20.76
N THR A 257 -25.20 1.98 -21.79
CA THR A 257 -25.18 1.47 -23.18
C THR A 257 -23.75 1.39 -23.69
N PHE A 258 -23.34 0.24 -24.23
CA PHE A 258 -22.01 0.06 -24.81
C PHE A 258 -21.77 1.01 -26.00
N VAL A 259 -20.66 1.76 -25.96
CA VAL A 259 -20.23 2.66 -27.05
C VAL A 259 -19.11 2.01 -27.85
N GLY A 260 -18.09 1.47 -27.18
CA GLY A 260 -16.93 0.90 -27.86
C GLY A 260 -15.79 0.50 -26.95
N THR A 261 -14.70 0.05 -27.57
CA THR A 261 -13.43 -0.21 -26.88
C THR A 261 -12.27 0.43 -27.64
N SER A 262 -11.17 0.76 -26.95
CA SER A 262 -9.94 1.26 -27.60
C SER A 262 -9.20 0.18 -28.42
N ASN A 263 -9.59 -1.09 -28.31
CA ASN A 263 -9.00 -2.21 -29.05
C ASN A 263 -10.08 -3.12 -29.64
N SER A 264 -10.81 -2.61 -30.62
CA SER A 264 -11.93 -3.32 -31.27
C SER A 264 -11.52 -4.60 -31.99
N SER A 265 -10.24 -4.78 -32.31
CA SER A 265 -9.71 -6.03 -32.89
C SER A 265 -9.59 -7.17 -31.86
N ALA A 266 -9.35 -6.83 -30.59
CA ALA A 266 -9.20 -7.81 -29.51
C ALA A 266 -10.52 -8.07 -28.77
N CYS A 267 -11.45 -7.12 -28.83
CA CYS A 267 -12.66 -7.10 -28.00
C CYS A 267 -13.94 -7.31 -28.80
N THR A 268 -14.85 -8.09 -28.23
CA THR A 268 -16.21 -8.28 -28.73
C THR A 268 -17.22 -7.96 -27.64
N HIS A 269 -18.35 -7.34 -27.99
CA HIS A 269 -19.45 -7.08 -27.07
C HIS A 269 -20.68 -7.90 -27.47
N SER A 270 -21.28 -8.59 -26.51
CA SER A 270 -22.54 -9.33 -26.69
C SER A 270 -23.30 -9.39 -25.36
N ASN A 271 -24.60 -9.11 -25.39
CA ASN A 271 -25.50 -9.21 -24.23
C ASN A 271 -25.00 -8.47 -22.97
N GLY A 272 -24.41 -7.27 -23.12
CA GLY A 272 -23.90 -6.49 -21.99
C GLY A 272 -22.55 -6.96 -21.44
N THR A 273 -21.93 -7.97 -22.05
CA THR A 273 -20.59 -8.45 -21.69
C THR A 273 -19.60 -8.05 -22.76
N VAL A 274 -18.47 -7.44 -22.37
CA VAL A 274 -17.31 -7.21 -23.23
C VAL A 274 -16.27 -8.29 -22.95
N THR A 275 -15.82 -8.98 -24.00
CA THR A 275 -14.77 -10.01 -23.92
C THR A 275 -13.58 -9.59 -24.78
N CYS A 276 -12.44 -9.33 -24.14
CA CYS A 276 -11.19 -8.96 -24.79
C CYS A 276 -10.18 -10.12 -24.73
N ARG A 277 -9.66 -10.55 -25.88
CA ARG A 277 -8.66 -11.63 -25.98
C ARG A 277 -7.29 -11.06 -26.35
N PHE A 278 -6.36 -11.13 -25.40
CA PHE A 278 -5.00 -10.58 -25.58
C PHE A 278 -3.96 -11.62 -26.00
N GLY A 279 -4.32 -12.90 -26.04
CA GLY A 279 -3.39 -13.96 -26.44
C GLY A 279 -2.35 -14.23 -25.36
N THR A 280 -1.06 -14.26 -25.71
CA THR A 280 0.01 -14.48 -24.73
C THR A 280 0.50 -13.16 -24.14
N LEU A 281 0.51 -13.06 -22.82
CA LEU A 281 1.12 -11.95 -22.08
C LEU A 281 2.41 -12.43 -21.43
N THR A 282 3.55 -11.93 -21.88
CA THR A 282 4.86 -12.29 -21.31
C THR A 282 4.95 -11.92 -19.84
N GLY A 283 5.78 -12.63 -19.07
CA GLY A 283 6.07 -12.25 -17.68
C GLY A 283 6.57 -10.81 -17.61
N ARG A 284 6.14 -10.09 -16.57
CA ARG A 284 6.41 -8.66 -16.34
C ARG A 284 5.86 -7.70 -17.39
N ALA A 285 5.00 -8.15 -18.30
CA ALA A 285 4.31 -7.27 -19.26
C ALA A 285 2.89 -6.94 -18.82
N SER A 286 2.37 -5.85 -19.35
CA SER A 286 1.01 -5.38 -19.13
C SER A 286 0.30 -5.07 -20.46
N VAL A 287 -1.03 -5.16 -20.43
CA VAL A 287 -1.92 -4.72 -21.52
C VAL A 287 -3.09 -3.97 -20.91
N ALA A 288 -3.56 -2.94 -21.60
CA ALA A 288 -4.71 -2.16 -21.17
C ALA A 288 -5.76 -2.04 -22.28
N VAL A 289 -7.02 -1.91 -21.89
CA VAL A 289 -8.14 -1.58 -22.77
C VAL A 289 -9.06 -0.59 -22.10
N ASN A 290 -9.51 0.41 -22.86
CA ASN A 290 -10.57 1.31 -22.43
C ASN A 290 -11.89 0.76 -22.94
N ILE A 291 -12.88 0.62 -22.06
CA ILE A 291 -14.26 0.27 -22.37
C ILE A 291 -15.10 1.51 -22.12
N THR A 292 -15.81 1.97 -23.16
CA THR A 292 -16.64 3.16 -23.08
C THR A 292 -18.10 2.76 -23.06
N VAL A 293 -18.84 3.24 -22.07
CA VAL A 293 -20.29 3.13 -21.97
C VAL A 293 -20.92 4.51 -21.85
N ARG A 294 -22.16 4.65 -22.32
CA ARG A 294 -22.95 5.89 -22.20
C ARG A 294 -24.02 5.73 -21.15
N THR A 295 -24.13 6.73 -20.27
CA THR A 295 -25.20 6.84 -19.28
C THR A 295 -26.44 7.50 -19.90
N SER A 296 -27.56 7.44 -19.21
CA SER A 296 -28.80 8.11 -19.57
C SER A 296 -29.47 8.67 -18.31
N SER A 297 -30.56 9.42 -18.49
CA SER A 297 -31.38 9.89 -17.37
C SER A 297 -32.06 8.77 -16.56
N SER A 298 -31.99 7.51 -17.01
CA SER A 298 -32.47 6.35 -16.26
C SER A 298 -31.34 5.54 -15.62
N THR A 299 -30.08 5.92 -15.82
CA THR A 299 -28.95 5.26 -15.16
C THR A 299 -29.03 5.52 -13.65
N PRO A 300 -28.81 4.50 -12.80
CA PRO A 300 -28.73 4.69 -11.35
C PRO A 300 -27.67 5.72 -10.96
N SER A 301 -27.86 6.40 -9.82
CA SER A 301 -26.91 7.40 -9.30
C SER A 301 -25.53 6.84 -8.94
N THR A 302 -25.41 5.51 -8.86
CA THR A 302 -24.15 4.80 -8.73
C THR A 302 -24.23 3.51 -9.55
N VAL A 303 -23.21 3.29 -10.37
CA VAL A 303 -23.07 2.09 -11.19
C VAL A 303 -21.74 1.41 -10.89
N ALA A 304 -21.74 0.07 -10.90
CA ALA A 304 -20.54 -0.73 -10.63
C ALA A 304 -20.14 -1.50 -11.88
N ASN A 305 -18.90 -1.31 -12.33
CA ASN A 305 -18.28 -2.07 -13.40
C ASN A 305 -17.48 -3.23 -12.81
N GLN A 306 -17.69 -4.45 -13.32
CA GLN A 306 -17.07 -5.66 -12.78
C GLN A 306 -16.34 -6.41 -13.89
N ALA A 307 -15.04 -6.61 -13.71
CA ALA A 307 -14.20 -7.29 -14.68
C ALA A 307 -13.42 -8.44 -14.04
N THR A 308 -13.17 -9.47 -14.85
CA THR A 308 -12.34 -10.62 -14.50
C THR A 308 -11.32 -10.87 -15.58
N VAL A 309 -10.14 -11.36 -15.21
CA VAL A 309 -9.12 -11.86 -16.15
C VAL A 309 -8.90 -13.34 -15.94
N THR A 310 -8.70 -14.07 -17.04
CA THR A 310 -8.42 -15.50 -17.03
C THR A 310 -7.27 -15.83 -17.95
N THR A 311 -6.62 -16.97 -17.71
CA THR A 311 -5.54 -17.53 -18.51
C THR A 311 -5.67 -19.05 -18.54
N THR A 312 -5.06 -19.68 -19.55
CA THR A 312 -4.94 -21.15 -19.59
C THR A 312 -3.69 -21.68 -18.89
N SER A 313 -2.73 -20.79 -18.57
CA SER A 313 -1.60 -21.12 -17.72
C SER A 313 -2.06 -21.30 -16.26
N ILE A 314 -1.29 -22.02 -15.44
CA ILE A 314 -1.52 -22.06 -13.99
C ILE A 314 -1.17 -20.68 -13.42
N ASP A 315 -2.19 -19.96 -13.00
CA ASP A 315 -2.04 -18.73 -12.25
C ASP A 315 -1.86 -19.04 -10.75
N VAL A 316 -0.75 -18.59 -10.18
CA VAL A 316 -0.39 -18.85 -8.77
C VAL A 316 -1.24 -18.07 -7.78
N ASN A 317 -1.93 -17.01 -8.23
CA ASN A 317 -2.86 -16.25 -7.41
C ASN A 317 -4.11 -15.93 -8.25
N ASN A 318 -5.24 -16.56 -7.94
CA ASN A 318 -6.49 -16.23 -8.63
C ASN A 318 -7.32 -15.15 -7.91
N SER A 319 -6.90 -14.71 -6.72
CA SER A 319 -7.68 -13.77 -5.91
C SER A 319 -7.60 -12.32 -6.40
N ASN A 320 -6.56 -12.01 -7.17
CA ASN A 320 -6.26 -10.73 -7.82
C ASN A 320 -6.70 -10.69 -9.30
N ASN A 321 -7.47 -11.69 -9.76
CA ASN A 321 -8.00 -11.79 -11.12
C ASN A 321 -9.40 -11.17 -11.30
N TYR A 322 -9.88 -10.42 -10.30
CA TYR A 322 -11.15 -9.70 -10.30
C TYR A 322 -10.93 -8.25 -9.90
N ALA A 323 -11.60 -7.32 -10.56
CA ALA A 323 -11.59 -5.90 -10.22
C ALA A 323 -12.99 -5.29 -10.40
N GLU A 324 -13.36 -4.42 -9.47
CA GLU A 324 -14.62 -3.70 -9.46
C GLU A 324 -14.37 -2.20 -9.31
N GLN A 325 -15.13 -1.39 -10.04
CA GLN A 325 -15.09 0.07 -9.95
C GLN A 325 -16.52 0.61 -9.81
N SER A 326 -16.74 1.46 -8.80
CA SER A 326 -18.00 2.19 -8.63
C SER A 326 -17.87 3.62 -9.14
N THR A 327 -18.77 4.03 -10.02
CA THR A 327 -18.81 5.39 -10.60
C THR A 327 -20.09 6.10 -10.19
N ARG A 328 -19.98 7.35 -9.75
CA ARG A 328 -21.14 8.19 -9.41
C ARG A 328 -21.70 8.86 -10.66
N VAL A 329 -23.01 8.70 -10.89
CA VAL A 329 -23.75 9.34 -11.98
C VAL A 329 -24.62 10.45 -11.41
N GLN A 330 -24.36 11.68 -11.83
CA GLN A 330 -25.16 12.85 -11.46
C GLN A 330 -26.30 13.02 -12.44
N ASN A 331 -27.53 12.89 -11.95
CA ASN A 331 -28.72 13.03 -12.75
C ASN A 331 -29.42 14.31 -12.33
N PRO A 332 -29.35 15.40 -13.12
CA PRO A 332 -29.89 16.69 -12.72
C PRO A 332 -31.42 16.66 -12.47
N ASN A 333 -32.12 15.63 -12.95
CA ASN A 333 -33.58 15.49 -12.80
C ASN A 333 -34.01 14.46 -11.72
N ALA A 334 -33.08 13.79 -11.03
CA ALA A 334 -33.42 12.70 -10.10
C ALA A 334 -33.64 13.14 -8.65
N ASP A 335 -33.52 14.43 -8.35
CA ASP A 335 -33.71 15.01 -7.01
C ASP A 335 -35.01 15.82 -6.88
N THR A 336 -36.07 15.45 -7.62
CA THR A 336 -37.39 16.09 -7.44
C THR A 336 -38.29 15.22 -6.56
N SER A 337 -37.98 15.18 -5.26
CA SER A 337 -38.91 14.67 -4.25
C SER A 337 -39.94 15.75 -3.94
N MET A 338 -41.18 15.68 -4.46
CA MET A 338 -42.24 16.55 -3.94
C MET A 338 -42.70 16.04 -2.57
N ILE A 339 -42.46 16.81 -1.50
CA ILE A 339 -43.05 16.56 -0.19
C ILE A 339 -44.46 17.17 -0.15
N PHE A 340 -45.48 16.34 0.08
CA PHE A 340 -46.84 16.78 0.39
C PHE A 340 -47.01 16.95 1.90
N VAL A 341 -47.41 18.14 2.34
CA VAL A 341 -47.80 18.40 3.74
C VAL A 341 -49.27 18.83 3.78
N SER A 342 -50.11 18.06 4.48
CA SER A 342 -51.46 18.48 4.89
C SER A 342 -51.41 18.95 6.33
N SER A 343 -51.99 20.12 6.62
CA SER A 343 -52.15 20.63 7.99
C SER A 343 -53.60 21.04 8.24
N THR A 344 -54.17 20.64 9.38
CA THR A 344 -55.59 20.88 9.72
C THR A 344 -55.80 22.10 10.62
N SER A 345 -54.78 22.95 10.83
CA SER A 345 -54.91 24.19 11.60
C SER A 345 -53.82 25.22 11.26
N ASN A 346 -54.13 26.51 11.41
CA ASN A 346 -53.20 27.62 11.19
C ASN A 346 -51.97 27.51 12.11
N GLY A 347 -50.84 27.05 11.55
CA GLY A 347 -49.56 26.93 12.24
C GLY A 347 -48.39 27.14 11.28
N TRP A 348 -47.26 27.58 11.82
CA TRP A 348 -45.99 27.64 11.07
C TRP A 348 -45.47 26.22 10.86
N LEU A 349 -45.28 25.84 9.60
CA LEU A 349 -44.42 24.72 9.23
C LEU A 349 -42.99 25.07 9.68
N GLY A 350 -42.39 24.24 10.53
CA GLY A 350 -41.05 24.48 11.06
C GLY A 350 -39.98 24.55 9.95
N ILE A 351 -38.73 24.83 10.35
CA ILE A 351 -37.58 24.81 9.44
C ILE A 351 -37.41 23.39 8.89
N LEU A 352 -37.64 23.21 7.59
CA LEU A 352 -37.39 21.93 6.92
C LEU A 352 -35.87 21.77 6.69
N PRO A 353 -35.30 20.58 6.93
CA PRO A 353 -33.85 20.42 7.06
C PRO A 353 -33.06 20.33 5.75
N PHE A 354 -33.67 20.56 4.57
CA PHE A 354 -33.00 20.43 3.28
C PHE A 354 -33.26 21.65 2.39
N ALA A 355 -32.24 22.07 1.62
CA ALA A 355 -32.16 23.37 0.97
C ALA A 355 -32.44 23.35 -0.54
N ASP A 356 -33.06 22.29 -1.08
CA ASP A 356 -33.11 22.07 -2.54
C ASP A 356 -34.43 21.42 -3.04
N GLU A 357 -35.57 21.65 -2.38
CA GLU A 357 -36.87 21.06 -2.78
C GLU A 357 -38.00 22.09 -2.97
N ASP A 358 -38.80 21.93 -4.03
CA ASP A 358 -40.06 22.66 -4.28
C ASP A 358 -41.19 22.12 -3.39
N ILE A 359 -41.83 23.00 -2.61
CA ILE A 359 -42.85 22.60 -1.63
C ILE A 359 -44.25 23.04 -2.10
N VAL A 360 -45.16 22.08 -2.18
CA VAL A 360 -46.59 22.34 -2.39
C VAL A 360 -47.35 22.08 -1.09
N ALA A 361 -47.89 23.14 -0.49
CA ALA A 361 -48.71 23.05 0.71
C ALA A 361 -50.20 23.20 0.36
N PHE A 362 -51.05 22.38 0.99
CA PHE A 362 -52.50 22.46 0.82
C PHE A 362 -53.19 22.74 2.16
N GLU A 363 -53.98 23.81 2.21
CA GLU A 363 -54.83 24.12 3.35
C GLU A 363 -56.26 23.62 3.08
N GLU A 364 -56.61 22.47 3.65
CA GLU A 364 -57.91 21.80 3.45
C GLU A 364 -59.12 22.68 3.83
N THR A 365 -58.97 23.57 4.81
CA THR A 365 -60.06 24.40 5.35
C THR A 365 -60.41 25.60 4.49
N SER A 366 -59.47 26.16 3.73
CA SER A 366 -59.68 27.35 2.91
C SER A 366 -59.86 27.04 1.41
N GLN A 367 -59.59 25.79 0.99
CA GLN A 367 -59.51 25.37 -0.42
C GLN A 367 -58.56 26.23 -1.29
N THR A 368 -57.61 26.92 -0.66
CA THR A 368 -56.66 27.78 -1.35
C THR A 368 -55.34 27.04 -1.55
N TRP A 369 -54.78 27.14 -2.75
CA TRP A 369 -53.46 26.59 -3.08
C TRP A 369 -52.40 27.69 -2.91
N PHE A 370 -51.29 27.36 -2.27
CA PHE A 370 -50.09 28.18 -2.34
C PHE A 370 -48.89 27.27 -2.63
N MET A 371 -48.08 27.69 -3.60
CA MET A 371 -46.87 27.01 -4.04
C MET A 371 -45.69 27.87 -3.61
N ILE A 372 -44.74 27.27 -2.90
CA ILE A 372 -43.48 27.92 -2.57
C ILE A 372 -42.42 27.18 -3.38
N VAL A 373 -41.95 27.84 -4.44
CA VAL A 373 -40.95 27.32 -5.38
C VAL A 373 -39.61 27.96 -5.02
N ASP A 374 -38.56 27.17 -4.92
CA ASP A 374 -37.21 27.74 -4.90
C ASP A 374 -36.84 28.09 -6.35
N ALA A 375 -36.72 29.39 -6.62
CA ALA A 375 -36.48 29.88 -7.98
C ALA A 375 -35.04 29.67 -8.48
N SER A 376 -34.16 29.03 -7.69
CA SER A 376 -32.78 28.79 -8.08
C SER A 376 -32.60 27.80 -9.24
N ASP A 377 -33.64 27.02 -9.60
CA ASP A 377 -33.60 26.07 -10.72
C ASP A 377 -34.71 26.25 -11.78
N ILE A 378 -35.36 27.42 -11.85
CA ILE A 378 -36.21 27.75 -13.01
C ILE A 378 -35.33 28.12 -14.21
N GLY A 379 -34.86 27.10 -14.92
CA GLY A 379 -34.40 27.21 -16.29
C GLY A 379 -35.55 27.57 -17.22
N ILE A 380 -35.83 28.86 -17.38
CA ILE A 380 -36.69 29.34 -18.48
C ILE A 380 -35.93 29.08 -19.79
N LYS A 381 -36.55 28.31 -20.69
CA LYS A 381 -36.04 28.03 -22.05
C LYS A 381 -35.60 29.26 -22.82
#